data_AF-A0A7H0Y321-F1
#
_entry.id   AF-A0A7H0Y321-F1
#
_cell.length_a   1.000
_cell.length_b   1.000
_cell.length_c   1.000
_cell.angle_alpha   90.00
_cell.angle_beta   90.00
_cell.angle_gamma   90.00
#
_symmetry.space_group_name_H-M   'P 1'
#
loop_
_entity.id
_entity.type
_entity.pdbx_description
1 polymer ?
#
loop_
_entity_poly.entity_id
_entity_poly.type
_entity_poly.pdbx_seq_one_letter_code
_entity_poly.pdbx_strand_id
1 'polypeptide(L)'
;MKTKIFTGIDGLELIVNSRKSAVIFEMNHNQMNNKCSVTYNFEIKDFIELYKYVEIISNESWDNFTPKEANSLGADYYEYYDREHDNNGYLYLREDMLKIDRPLLESNKLYQFNKRKMESFIYDLKKIVDNAILVQIK
;
A
#
# COMPACT_ATOMS: atom_id res chain seq x y z
N MET A 1 4.23 2.08 -17.52
CA MET A 1 4.58 1.57 -16.18
C MET A 1 5.05 2.77 -15.39
N LYS A 2 4.38 3.10 -14.27
CA LYS A 2 4.81 4.21 -13.40
C LYS A 2 5.37 3.62 -12.12
N THR A 3 6.46 4.19 -11.64
CA THR A 3 7.13 3.75 -10.42
C THR A 3 7.55 4.99 -9.64
N LYS A 4 7.35 4.95 -8.33
CA LYS A 4 7.83 5.98 -7.41
C LYS A 4 8.30 5.32 -6.11
N ILE A 5 9.32 5.91 -5.52
CA ILE A 5 9.90 5.46 -4.25
C ILE A 5 9.44 6.44 -3.17
N PHE A 6 9.01 5.88 -2.03
CA PHE A 6 8.67 6.61 -0.82
C PHE A 6 9.59 6.14 0.29
N THR A 7 10.32 7.06 0.90
CA THR A 7 11.27 6.75 1.97
C THR A 7 10.63 7.06 3.31
N GLY A 8 10.61 6.08 4.20
CA GLY A 8 10.16 6.25 5.58
C GLY A 8 11.18 7.00 6.44
N ILE A 9 10.78 7.39 7.65
CA ILE A 9 11.63 8.10 8.62
C ILE A 9 12.86 7.29 9.06
N ASP A 10 12.78 5.96 8.93
CA ASP A 10 13.84 5.01 9.24
C ASP A 10 14.74 4.68 8.03
N GLY A 11 14.50 5.34 6.89
CA GLY A 11 15.24 5.12 5.65
C GLY A 11 14.77 3.91 4.84
N LEU A 12 13.71 3.21 5.26
CA LEU A 12 13.14 2.12 4.48
C LEU A 12 12.42 2.66 3.25
N GLU A 13 12.64 2.04 2.10
CA GLU A 13 12.10 2.47 0.82
C GLU A 13 10.96 1.57 0.36
N LEU A 14 9.76 2.14 0.32
CA LEU A 14 8.59 1.55 -0.30
C LEU A 14 8.54 1.95 -1.78
N ILE A 15 8.61 0.96 -2.66
CA ILE A 15 8.46 1.14 -4.10
C ILE A 15 7.00 0.90 -4.45
N VAL A 16 6.35 1.91 -5.03
CA VAL A 16 4.98 1.81 -5.54
C VAL A 16 5.02 1.83 -7.05
N ASN A 17 4.63 0.70 -7.66
CA ASN A 17 4.59 0.55 -9.10
C ASN A 17 3.15 0.32 -9.61
N SER A 18 2.90 0.70 -10.85
CA SER A 18 1.65 0.42 -11.54
C SER A 18 1.86 -0.19 -12.93
N ARG A 19 0.99 -1.15 -13.24
CA ARG A 19 0.81 -1.76 -14.56
C ARG A 19 -0.67 -1.67 -14.94
N LYS A 20 -1.01 -2.01 -16.19
CA LYS A 20 -2.34 -1.80 -16.79
C LYS A 20 -3.53 -2.24 -15.91
N SER A 21 -3.37 -3.22 -15.02
CA SER A 21 -4.46 -3.75 -14.19
C SER A 21 -4.07 -4.05 -12.74
N ALA A 22 -2.94 -3.53 -12.26
CA ALA A 22 -2.50 -3.73 -10.89
C ALA A 22 -1.61 -2.58 -10.40
N VAL A 23 -1.72 -2.31 -9.10
CA VAL A 23 -0.74 -1.54 -8.34
C VAL A 23 -0.02 -2.52 -7.41
N ILE A 24 1.30 -2.39 -7.31
CA ILE A 24 2.14 -3.31 -6.54
C ILE A 24 3.00 -2.49 -5.58
N PHE A 25 3.06 -2.96 -4.35
CA PHE A 25 4.00 -2.50 -3.35
C PHE A 25 5.16 -3.47 -3.29
N GLU A 26 6.36 -2.92 -3.34
CA GLU A 26 7.62 -3.66 -3.30
C GLU A 26 8.55 -3.00 -2.28
N MET A 27 9.40 -3.77 -1.64
CA MET A 27 10.55 -3.24 -0.89
C MET A 27 11.74 -3.05 -1.83
N ASN A 28 12.63 -2.13 -1.50
CA ASN A 28 13.92 -2.09 -2.18
C ASN A 28 14.67 -3.42 -2.00
N HIS A 29 15.13 -4.00 -3.11
CA HIS A 29 15.87 -5.26 -3.14
C HIS A 29 17.12 -5.23 -2.22
N ASN A 30 17.81 -4.09 -2.17
CA ASN A 30 19.00 -3.91 -1.33
C ASN A 30 18.69 -3.85 0.17
N GLN A 31 17.41 -3.70 0.54
CA GLN A 31 16.93 -3.63 1.93
C GLN A 31 16.18 -4.90 2.36
N MET A 32 16.12 -5.92 1.50
CA MET A 32 15.55 -7.21 1.83
C MET A 32 16.29 -7.85 3.01
N ASN A 33 15.52 -8.45 3.91
CA ASN A 33 16.03 -9.10 5.11
C ASN A 33 15.19 -10.33 5.44
N ASN A 34 15.62 -11.09 6.46
CA ASN A 34 14.96 -12.33 6.89
C ASN A 34 13.75 -12.09 7.83
N LYS A 35 13.17 -10.89 7.84
CA LYS A 35 11.96 -10.60 8.62
C LYS A 35 10.72 -10.79 7.77
N CYS A 36 9.75 -11.49 8.33
CA CYS A 36 8.44 -11.70 7.71
C CYS A 36 7.56 -10.45 7.76
N SER A 37 7.92 -9.43 8.53
CA SER A 37 7.19 -8.16 8.57
C SER A 37 8.10 -6.98 8.28
N VAL A 38 7.57 -6.01 7.55
CA VAL A 38 8.19 -4.71 7.29
C VAL A 38 7.22 -3.63 7.71
N THR A 39 7.72 -2.56 8.32
CA THR A 39 6.92 -1.42 8.75
C THR A 39 7.55 -0.16 8.18
N TYR A 40 6.77 0.61 7.43
CA TYR A 40 7.16 1.90 6.91
C TYR A 40 6.44 2.97 7.73
N ASN A 41 7.21 3.76 8.46
CA ASN A 41 6.71 4.93 9.17
C ASN A 41 7.05 6.16 8.32
N PHE A 42 6.09 7.04 8.08
CA PHE A 42 6.28 8.21 7.21
C PHE A 42 6.12 9.50 8.00
N GLU A 43 6.80 10.56 7.58
CA GLU A 43 6.33 11.89 7.95
C GLU A 43 4.95 12.13 7.33
N ILE A 44 4.08 12.88 8.01
CA ILE A 44 2.71 13.15 7.53
C ILE A 44 2.70 13.70 6.10
N LYS A 45 3.64 14.58 5.75
CA LYS A 45 3.75 15.15 4.40
C LYS A 45 4.01 14.08 3.32
N ASP A 46 4.86 13.09 3.63
CA ASP A 46 5.26 12.03 2.72
C ASP A 46 4.15 10.98 2.61
N PHE A 47 3.42 10.76 3.71
CA PHE A 47 2.23 9.92 3.73
C PHE A 47 1.07 10.50 2.89
N ILE A 48 0.86 11.82 2.95
CA ILE A 48 -0.09 12.52 2.08
C ILE A 48 0.33 12.39 0.60
N GLU A 49 1.64 12.48 0.32
CA GLU A 49 2.17 12.30 -1.03
C GLU A 49 1.97 10.87 -1.54
N LEU A 50 2.16 9.87 -0.67
CA LEU A 50 1.87 8.47 -0.94
C LEU A 50 0.40 8.27 -1.33
N TYR A 51 -0.53 8.79 -0.52
CA TYR A 51 -1.96 8.75 -0.84
C TYR A 51 -2.27 9.35 -2.21
N LYS A 52 -1.82 10.59 -2.46
CA LYS A 52 -2.07 11.29 -3.74
C LYS A 52 -1.54 10.49 -4.92
N TYR A 53 -0.33 9.95 -4.80
CA TYR A 53 0.27 9.17 -5.87
C TYR A 53 -0.50 7.86 -6.12
N VAL A 54 -0.84 7.13 -5.06
CA VAL A 54 -1.59 5.87 -5.15
C VAL A 54 -2.97 6.10 -5.76
N GLU A 55 -3.65 7.20 -5.42
CA GLU A 55 -4.92 7.59 -6.01
C GLU A 55 -4.79 7.89 -7.52
N ILE A 56 -3.76 8.64 -7.93
CA ILE A 56 -3.50 8.95 -9.34
C ILE A 56 -3.28 7.67 -10.16
N ILE A 57 -2.34 6.82 -9.73
CA ILE A 57 -2.02 5.61 -10.49
C ILE A 57 -3.17 4.60 -10.50
N SER A 58 -4.06 4.63 -9.50
CA SER A 58 -5.23 3.76 -9.44
C SER A 58 -6.29 4.18 -10.45
N ASN A 59 -6.57 5.49 -10.58
CA ASN A 59 -7.47 6.02 -11.60
C ASN A 59 -6.96 5.74 -13.02
N GLU A 60 -5.65 5.65 -13.21
CA GLU A 60 -5.04 5.28 -14.50
C GLU A 60 -5.04 3.77 -14.76
N SER A 61 -5.04 2.94 -13.71
CA SER A 61 -4.97 1.48 -13.83
C SER A 61 -6.34 0.82 -13.97
N TRP A 62 -7.42 1.48 -13.56
CA TRP A 62 -8.77 0.91 -13.63
C TRP A 62 -9.82 1.93 -14.02
N ASP A 63 -10.61 1.62 -15.04
CA ASP A 63 -11.79 2.40 -15.40
C ASP A 63 -12.83 2.39 -14.28
N ASN A 64 -13.53 3.51 -14.08
CA ASN A 64 -14.56 3.67 -13.05
C ASN A 64 -14.05 3.26 -11.66
N PHE A 65 -12.82 3.67 -11.32
CA PHE A 65 -12.24 3.45 -10.00
C PHE A 65 -12.93 4.38 -9.00
N THR A 66 -13.47 3.82 -7.91
CA THR A 66 -14.13 4.63 -6.87
C THR A 66 -13.83 4.04 -5.50
N PRO A 67 -13.07 4.76 -4.66
CA PRO A 67 -12.81 4.31 -3.29
C PRO A 67 -14.10 4.07 -2.52
N LYS A 68 -14.19 2.92 -1.86
CA LYS A 68 -15.35 2.50 -1.08
C LYS A 68 -14.97 1.43 -0.06
N GLU A 69 -15.76 1.33 1.00
CA GLU A 69 -15.58 0.32 2.02
C GLU A 69 -15.64 -1.12 1.47
N ALA A 70 -14.85 -2.01 2.06
CA ALA A 70 -14.87 -3.42 1.69
C ALA A 70 -16.21 -4.06 2.11
N ASN A 71 -16.84 -4.79 1.19
CA ASN A 71 -18.08 -5.51 1.43
C ASN A 71 -17.94 -7.04 1.34
N SER A 72 -16.71 -7.54 1.28
CA SER A 72 -16.38 -8.97 1.22
C SER A 72 -14.88 -9.15 1.49
N LEU A 73 -14.45 -10.35 1.88
CA LEU A 73 -13.03 -10.70 2.06
C LEU A 73 -12.19 -10.44 0.80
N GLY A 74 -12.74 -10.71 -0.38
CA GLY A 74 -12.04 -10.45 -1.65
C GLY A 74 -11.85 -8.96 -1.99
N ALA A 75 -12.61 -8.08 -1.33
CA ALA A 75 -12.50 -6.63 -1.45
C ALA A 75 -11.72 -5.99 -0.30
N ASP A 76 -11.53 -6.70 0.81
CA ASP A 76 -10.75 -6.21 1.94
C ASP A 76 -9.26 -6.27 1.62
N TYR A 77 -8.54 -5.15 1.78
CA TYR A 77 -7.10 -5.09 1.52
C TYR A 77 -6.27 -5.74 2.64
N TYR A 78 -6.87 -6.04 3.79
CA TYR A 78 -6.19 -6.61 4.95
C TYR A 78 -5.34 -7.85 4.61
N GLU A 79 -5.88 -8.77 3.82
CA GLU A 79 -5.20 -10.02 3.44
C GLU A 79 -4.84 -10.02 1.96
N TYR A 80 -3.72 -10.62 1.58
CA TYR A 80 -3.37 -10.94 0.20
C TYR A 80 -2.87 -12.38 0.10
N TYR A 81 -3.50 -13.17 -0.75
CA TYR A 81 -3.08 -14.54 -1.01
C TYR A 81 -2.13 -14.58 -2.22
N ASP A 82 -0.88 -14.99 -1.98
CA ASP A 82 0.09 -15.31 -3.02
C ASP A 82 -0.14 -16.75 -3.49
N ARG A 83 -0.89 -16.89 -4.59
CA ARG A 83 -1.25 -18.19 -5.18
C ARG A 83 -0.04 -19.02 -5.61
N GLU A 84 1.07 -18.38 -5.97
CA GLU A 84 2.25 -19.07 -6.47
C GLU A 84 2.95 -19.82 -5.33
N HIS A 85 2.90 -19.28 -4.13
CA HIS A 85 3.59 -19.81 -2.95
C HIS A 85 2.65 -20.39 -1.90
N ASP A 86 1.35 -20.47 -2.21
CA ASP A 86 0.28 -20.94 -1.33
C ASP A 86 0.36 -20.33 0.09
N ASN A 87 0.60 -19.01 0.15
CA ASN A 87 0.78 -18.33 1.43
C ASN A 87 0.11 -16.96 1.45
N ASN A 88 -0.27 -16.50 2.64
CA ASN A 88 -0.88 -15.21 2.86
C ASN A 88 0.15 -14.16 3.29
N GLY A 89 -0.02 -12.96 2.78
CA GLY A 89 0.51 -11.73 3.34
C GLY A 89 -0.61 -10.87 3.91
N TYR A 90 -0.26 -9.89 4.72
CA TYR A 90 -1.22 -8.98 5.36
C TYR A 90 -0.75 -7.54 5.25
N LEU A 91 -1.69 -6.62 5.05
CA LEU A 91 -1.44 -5.19 5.00
C LEU A 91 -2.23 -4.52 6.12
N TYR A 92 -1.51 -3.83 7.01
CA TYR A 92 -2.07 -3.04 8.08
C TYR A 92 -1.78 -1.58 7.80
N LEU A 93 -2.81 -0.76 7.99
CA LEU A 93 -2.79 0.68 7.78
C LEU A 93 -3.18 1.33 9.10
N ARG A 94 -2.31 2.22 9.62
CA ARG A 94 -2.58 2.96 10.85
C ARG A 94 -1.85 4.28 10.83
N GLU A 95 -2.56 5.39 11.06
CA GLU A 95 -1.96 6.72 11.16
C GLU A 95 -1.02 6.98 9.96
N ASP A 96 0.23 7.36 10.18
CA ASP A 96 1.26 7.58 9.16
C ASP A 96 2.12 6.33 8.87
N MET A 97 1.58 5.13 9.13
CA MET A 97 2.31 3.86 9.05
C MET A 97 1.61 2.82 8.18
N LEU A 98 2.43 2.13 7.38
CA LEU A 98 2.09 0.89 6.68
C LEU A 98 2.91 -0.26 7.24
N LYS A 99 2.25 -1.31 7.73
CA LYS A 99 2.90 -2.58 8.06
C LYS A 99 2.47 -3.64 7.06
N ILE A 100 3.44 -4.40 6.56
CA ILE A 100 3.17 -5.51 5.65
C ILE A 100 3.83 -6.77 6.19
N ASP A 101 3.02 -7.80 6.41
CA ASP A 101 3.47 -9.16 6.62
C ASP A 101 3.62 -9.84 5.25
N ARG A 102 4.84 -10.30 4.95
CA ARG A 102 5.27 -10.80 3.64
C ARG A 102 4.85 -12.26 3.47
N PRO A 103 4.28 -12.65 2.31
CA PRO A 103 4.01 -14.06 2.02
C PRO A 103 5.30 -14.86 1.78
N LEU A 104 6.40 -14.20 1.40
CA LEU A 104 7.67 -14.83 1.06
C LEU A 104 8.87 -13.90 1.36
N LEU A 105 9.96 -14.45 1.90
CA LEU A 105 11.16 -13.68 2.27
C LEU A 105 12.10 -13.43 1.08
N GLU A 106 12.03 -14.28 0.08
CA GLU A 106 12.86 -14.27 -1.12
C GLU A 106 12.31 -13.33 -2.20
N SER A 107 11.07 -12.84 -2.03
CA SER A 107 10.47 -11.86 -2.94
C SER A 107 10.54 -10.44 -2.36
N ASN A 108 10.87 -9.47 -3.21
CA ASN A 108 10.73 -8.05 -2.90
C ASN A 108 9.28 -7.56 -3.05
N LYS A 109 8.40 -8.33 -3.68
CA LYS A 109 6.97 -8.03 -3.81
C LYS A 109 6.28 -8.20 -2.46
N LEU A 110 5.72 -7.11 -1.95
CA LEU A 110 5.05 -7.08 -0.65
C LEU A 110 3.55 -7.32 -0.80
N TYR A 111 2.94 -6.66 -1.78
CA TYR A 111 1.50 -6.72 -1.99
C TYR A 111 1.13 -6.39 -3.43
N GLN A 112 0.24 -7.16 -4.04
CA GLN A 112 -0.32 -6.86 -5.36
C GLN A 112 -1.82 -6.62 -5.26
N PHE A 113 -2.24 -5.37 -5.44
CA PHE A 113 -3.63 -5.00 -5.38
C PHE A 113 -4.38 -5.41 -6.65
N ASN A 114 -5.60 -5.92 -6.45
CA ASN A 114 -6.64 -5.88 -7.47
C ASN A 114 -7.48 -4.61 -7.28
N LYS A 115 -8.37 -4.30 -8.23
CA LYS A 115 -9.23 -3.12 -8.18
C LYS A 115 -9.98 -2.99 -6.85
N ARG A 116 -10.67 -4.05 -6.41
CA ARG A 116 -11.54 -4.02 -5.22
C ARG A 116 -10.76 -3.78 -3.92
N LYS A 117 -9.59 -4.39 -3.78
CA LYS A 117 -8.68 -4.18 -2.64
C LYS A 117 -8.07 -2.78 -2.67
N MET A 118 -7.77 -2.24 -3.85
CA MET A 118 -7.32 -0.86 -3.95
C MET A 118 -8.42 0.16 -3.61
N GLU A 119 -9.66 -0.11 -4.03
CA GLU A 119 -10.82 0.73 -3.67
C GLU A 119 -11.00 0.85 -2.15
N SER A 120 -10.88 -0.26 -1.42
CA SER A 120 -10.98 -0.25 0.05
C SER A 120 -9.74 0.33 0.72
N PHE A 121 -8.54 0.05 0.20
CA PHE A 121 -7.31 0.63 0.72
C PHE A 121 -7.30 2.16 0.63
N ILE A 122 -7.61 2.72 -0.54
CA ILE A 122 -7.68 4.18 -0.72
C ILE A 122 -8.79 4.78 0.13
N TYR A 123 -9.92 4.08 0.32
CA TYR A 123 -11.01 4.57 1.15
C TYR A 123 -10.58 4.78 2.60
N ASP A 124 -9.88 3.82 3.20
CA ASP A 124 -9.37 3.95 4.57
C ASP A 124 -8.18 4.91 4.66
N LEU A 125 -7.26 4.87 3.69
CA LEU A 125 -6.10 5.77 3.64
C LEU A 125 -6.55 7.23 3.56
N LYS A 126 -7.58 7.53 2.77
CA LYS A 126 -8.17 8.86 2.66
C LYS A 126 -8.70 9.36 4.01
N LYS A 127 -9.43 8.52 4.75
CA LYS A 127 -9.94 8.90 6.09
C LYS A 127 -8.80 9.29 7.02
N ILE A 128 -7.69 8.56 6.99
CA ILE A 128 -6.54 8.83 7.84
C ILE A 128 -5.85 10.14 7.43
N VAL A 129 -5.64 10.35 6.13
CA VAL A 129 -5.06 11.59 5.59
C VAL A 129 -5.92 12.81 5.93
N ASP A 130 -7.24 12.72 5.71
CA ASP A 130 -8.17 13.81 6.03
C ASP A 130 -8.12 14.16 7.53
N ASN A 131 -8.08 13.14 8.39
CA ASN A 131 -7.93 13.34 9.83
C ASN A 131 -6.58 13.99 10.21
N ALA A 132 -5.47 13.54 9.61
CA ALA A 132 -4.14 14.09 9.87
C ALA A 132 -4.06 15.58 9.51
N ILE A 133 -4.64 15.97 8.36
CA ILE A 133 -4.72 17.37 7.92
C ILE A 133 -5.54 18.21 8.91
N LEU A 134 -6.68 17.69 9.38
CA LEU A 134 -7.52 18.40 10.34
C LEU A 134 -6.83 18.65 11.69
N VAL A 135 -5.98 17.73 12.15
CA VAL A 135 -5.22 17.87 13.40
C VAL A 135 -4.12 18.92 13.27
N GLN A 136 -3.45 19.04 12.12
CA GLN A 136 -2.39 20.04 11.91
C GLN A 136 -2.86 21.49 11.84
N ILE A 137 -4.17 21.72 11.62
CA ILE A 137 -4.76 23.06 11.51
C ILE A 137 -5.28 23.58 12.88
N LYS A 138 -5.31 22.72 13.91
CA LYS A 138 -5.70 23.08 15.27
C LYS A 138 -4.50 23.40 16.14
#